data_AF-A0A372QFB4-F1
#
_entry.id   AF-A0A372QFB4-F1
#
_cell.length_a   1.000
_cell.length_b   1.000
_cell.length_c   1.000
_cell.angle_alpha   90.00
_cell.angle_beta   90.00
_cell.angle_gamma   90.00
#
_symmetry.space_group_name_H-M   'P 1'
#
loop_
_entity.id
_entity.type
_entity.pdbx_description
1 polymer ?
#
loop_
_entity_poly.entity_id
_entity_poly.type
_entity_poly.pdbx_seq_one_letter_code
_entity_poly.pdbx_strand_id
1 'polypeptide(L)'
;MFGLYITFIKPSKDAVDGPFLLYQTAIPMLRIVFQCNSIYTTMGYFCILNMNEVRPKEKPKNYLIKITFQNTGSVIDVEKFSNLELYTELYNDLSETTIFERLYHGGFLVLYAKNSENNHKTIQSIILDNNGFYNNTLDLPKNLKASNYLAMPGFRDSNFIIAQQENEYTWKVYSAEYPKFVYYDNDYDSPYIQSTYPLINSIISFSTTNISISYKLPITLSTNNISIYQHNNENPILRQSVPGSSLSLLSADNQTLILNVLESTFNQPNAKYYIVIDDNFVQDWETNQPLLGLESNIWTFNTSDNRDIFAGN
;
A
#
# COMPACT_ATOMS: atom_id res chain seq x y z
N MET A 1 -14.25 -24.69 17.09
CA MET A 1 -13.27 -24.68 16.00
C MET A 1 -13.41 -23.35 15.28
N PHE A 2 -12.31 -22.63 15.08
CA PHE A 2 -12.30 -21.36 14.36
C PHE A 2 -11.58 -21.55 13.02
N GLY A 3 -12.10 -20.91 11.97
CA GLY A 3 -11.46 -20.85 10.66
C GLY A 3 -11.53 -19.43 10.12
N LEU A 4 -10.39 -18.92 9.65
CA LEU A 4 -10.28 -17.67 8.90
C LEU A 4 -10.27 -17.98 7.41
N TYR A 5 -11.21 -17.37 6.69
CA TYR A 5 -11.33 -17.53 5.25
C TYR A 5 -11.21 -16.17 4.57
N ILE A 6 -10.71 -16.16 3.33
CA ILE A 6 -10.68 -14.96 2.50
C ILE A 6 -11.39 -15.19 1.17
N THR A 7 -11.98 -14.11 0.68
CA THR A 7 -12.63 -14.04 -0.62
C THR A 7 -12.12 -12.80 -1.35
N PHE A 8 -11.77 -12.94 -2.63
CA PHE A 8 -11.35 -11.83 -3.47
C PHE A 8 -12.47 -11.41 -4.41
N ILE A 9 -12.90 -10.16 -4.31
CA ILE A 9 -13.91 -9.58 -5.20
C ILE A 9 -13.17 -8.98 -6.40
N LYS A 10 -13.62 -9.30 -7.61
CA LYS A 10 -13.05 -8.81 -8.88
C LYS A 10 -14.11 -8.02 -9.66
N PRO A 11 -14.32 -6.72 -9.34
CA PRO A 11 -15.37 -5.92 -9.96
C PRO A 11 -15.27 -5.84 -11.48
N SER A 12 -14.05 -5.78 -12.03
CA SER A 12 -13.81 -5.70 -13.47
C SER A 12 -14.23 -6.96 -14.25
N LYS A 13 -14.39 -8.09 -13.56
CA LYS A 13 -14.79 -9.38 -14.14
C LYS A 13 -16.16 -9.85 -13.67
N ASP A 14 -16.85 -9.04 -12.86
CA ASP A 14 -18.08 -9.41 -12.14
C ASP A 14 -17.95 -10.80 -11.49
N ALA A 15 -16.83 -11.04 -10.81
CA ALA A 15 -16.44 -12.36 -10.31
C ALA A 15 -15.96 -12.31 -8.86
N VAL A 16 -16.05 -13.46 -8.21
CA VAL A 16 -15.62 -13.68 -6.83
C VAL A 16 -14.80 -14.97 -6.77
N ASP A 17 -13.59 -14.89 -6.25
CA ASP A 17 -12.71 -16.04 -6.03
C ASP A 17 -12.71 -16.43 -4.54
N GLY A 18 -12.82 -17.73 -4.25
CA GLY A 18 -12.84 -18.28 -2.90
C GLY A 18 -14.23 -18.80 -2.48
N PRO A 19 -14.48 -18.99 -1.17
CA PRO A 19 -13.59 -18.67 -0.06
C PRO A 19 -12.41 -19.63 0.05
N PHE A 20 -11.23 -19.10 0.39
CA PHE A 20 -10.01 -19.88 0.66
C PHE A 20 -9.74 -19.92 2.16
N LEU A 21 -9.42 -21.09 2.70
CA LEU A 21 -9.04 -21.24 4.11
C LEU A 21 -7.60 -20.73 4.31
N LEU A 22 -7.44 -19.66 5.11
CA LEU A 22 -6.12 -19.11 5.45
C LEU A 22 -5.56 -19.69 6.75
N TYR A 23 -6.42 -19.95 7.74
CA TYR A 23 -5.99 -20.45 9.04
C TYR A 23 -7.11 -21.17 9.77
N GLN A 24 -6.76 -22.22 10.51
CA GLN A 24 -7.72 -22.96 11.32
C GLN A 24 -7.10 -23.32 12.67
N THR A 25 -7.89 -23.23 13.74
CA THR A 25 -7.47 -23.65 15.07
C THR A 25 -8.59 -24.36 15.83
N ALA A 26 -8.18 -25.33 16.64
CA ALA A 26 -9.05 -26.09 17.53
C ALA A 26 -8.96 -25.62 18.99
N ILE A 27 -8.20 -24.56 19.30
CA ILE A 27 -8.07 -24.03 20.66
C ILE A 27 -9.46 -23.59 21.16
N PRO A 28 -9.94 -24.15 22.29
CA PRO A 28 -11.24 -23.79 22.85
C PRO A 28 -11.20 -22.40 23.50
N MET A 29 -12.36 -21.72 23.57
CA MET A 29 -12.53 -20.44 24.27
C MET A 29 -11.56 -19.32 23.81
N LEU A 30 -11.26 -19.32 22.51
CA LEU A 30 -10.41 -18.33 21.88
C LEU A 30 -11.25 -17.14 21.39
N ARG A 31 -10.90 -15.93 21.79
CA ARG A 31 -11.40 -14.69 21.20
C ARG A 31 -10.41 -14.22 20.16
N ILE A 32 -10.87 -13.86 18.96
CA ILE A 32 -9.99 -13.53 17.85
C ILE A 32 -10.45 -12.23 17.21
N VAL A 33 -9.50 -11.32 17.06
CA VAL A 33 -9.61 -10.13 16.21
C VAL A 33 -8.53 -10.24 15.16
N PHE A 34 -8.85 -9.89 13.92
CA PHE A 34 -7.89 -9.93 12.84
C PHE A 34 -7.94 -8.66 12.00
N GLN A 35 -6.80 -8.29 11.45
CA GLN A 35 -6.67 -7.22 10.47
C GLN A 35 -5.87 -7.74 9.29
N CYS A 36 -6.38 -7.54 8.08
CA CYS A 36 -5.73 -7.97 6.85
C CYS A 36 -5.45 -6.76 5.97
N ASN A 37 -4.30 -6.75 5.30
CA ASN A 37 -3.89 -5.66 4.43
C ASN A 37 -2.97 -6.18 3.30
N SER A 38 -2.75 -5.33 2.30
CA SER A 38 -1.79 -5.58 1.22
C SER A 38 -0.36 -5.33 1.71
N ILE A 39 0.61 -6.06 1.17
CA ILE A 39 2.02 -5.81 1.47
C ILE A 39 2.59 -4.83 0.45
N TYR A 40 2.52 -3.52 0.71
CA TYR A 40 2.94 -2.48 -0.26
C TYR A 40 4.41 -2.54 -0.69
N THR A 41 5.27 -3.07 0.18
CA THR A 41 6.72 -3.17 -0.06
C THR A 41 7.12 -4.42 -0.84
N THR A 42 6.24 -5.43 -0.88
CA THR A 42 6.46 -6.69 -1.59
C THR A 42 5.15 -7.11 -2.29
N MET A 43 4.95 -8.40 -2.57
CA MET A 43 3.76 -8.90 -3.27
C MET A 43 2.88 -9.69 -2.32
N GLY A 44 1.57 -9.65 -2.57
CA GLY A 44 0.58 -10.40 -1.81
C GLY A 44 0.04 -9.65 -0.61
N TYR A 45 -0.43 -10.42 0.36
CA TYR A 45 -1.26 -9.96 1.46
C TYR A 45 -0.81 -10.59 2.76
N PHE A 46 -1.23 -9.98 3.86
CA PHE A 46 -1.07 -10.59 5.16
C PHE A 46 -2.29 -10.33 6.04
N CYS A 47 -2.45 -11.16 7.06
CA CYS A 47 -3.36 -10.92 8.17
C CYS A 47 -2.61 -11.03 9.49
N ILE A 48 -2.86 -10.12 10.43
CA ILE A 48 -2.46 -10.25 11.83
C ILE A 48 -3.68 -10.73 12.62
N LEU A 49 -3.52 -11.82 13.37
CA LEU A 49 -4.54 -12.40 14.24
C LEU A 49 -4.12 -12.15 15.68
N ASN A 50 -4.86 -11.28 16.36
CA ASN A 50 -4.79 -11.08 17.80
C ASN A 50 -5.78 -12.01 18.49
N MET A 51 -5.26 -13.05 19.14
CA MET A 51 -6.06 -14.09 19.75
C MET A 51 -5.83 -14.12 21.26
N ASN A 52 -6.90 -14.14 22.03
CA ASN A 52 -6.88 -14.21 23.49
C ASN A 52 -7.58 -15.49 23.94
N GLU A 53 -6.84 -16.39 24.56
CA GLU A 53 -7.37 -17.60 25.18
C GLU A 53 -7.81 -17.30 26.61
N VAL A 54 -9.13 -17.38 26.84
CA VAL A 54 -9.73 -17.07 28.14
C VAL A 54 -10.19 -18.37 28.79
N ARG A 55 -9.41 -18.85 29.77
CA ARG A 55 -9.76 -20.02 30.57
C ARG A 55 -10.17 -19.62 31.99
N PRO A 56 -11.19 -20.25 32.58
CA PRO A 56 -11.57 -19.97 33.97
C PRO A 56 -10.39 -20.24 34.92
N LYS A 57 -10.07 -19.27 35.79
CA LYS A 57 -9.02 -19.36 36.83
C LYS A 57 -7.57 -19.40 36.35
N GLU A 58 -7.31 -19.22 35.05
CA GLU A 58 -5.96 -19.07 34.50
C GLU A 58 -5.74 -17.62 34.02
N LYS A 59 -4.48 -17.19 33.94
CA LYS A 59 -4.15 -15.94 33.26
C LYS A 59 -4.46 -16.09 31.76
N PRO A 60 -5.07 -15.08 31.13
CA PRO A 60 -5.32 -15.12 29.68
C PRO A 60 -4.00 -15.25 28.93
N LYS A 61 -4.00 -16.04 27.85
CA LYS A 61 -2.84 -16.19 26.97
C LYS A 61 -3.12 -15.47 25.66
N ASN A 62 -2.25 -14.53 25.32
CA ASN A 62 -2.33 -13.78 24.08
C ASN A 62 -1.42 -14.42 23.03
N TYR A 63 -1.95 -14.57 21.83
CA TYR A 63 -1.25 -15.06 20.66
C TYR A 63 -1.39 -14.01 19.57
N LEU A 64 -0.26 -13.59 18.99
CA LEU A 64 -0.25 -12.73 17.82
C LEU A 64 0.38 -13.52 16.68
N ILE A 65 -0.40 -13.80 15.64
CA ILE A 65 0.04 -14.58 14.48
C ILE A 65 -0.05 -13.71 13.25
N LYS A 66 0.96 -13.78 12.37
CA LYS A 66 0.93 -13.18 11.04
C LYS A 66 0.85 -14.30 10.02
N ILE A 67 -0.14 -14.20 9.15
CA ILE A 67 -0.35 -15.11 8.01
C ILE A 67 -0.02 -14.32 6.76
N THR A 68 0.87 -14.82 5.92
CA THR A 68 1.21 -14.23 4.62
C THR A 68 0.65 -15.12 3.52
N PHE A 69 -0.03 -14.53 2.53
CA PHE A 69 -0.72 -15.27 1.47
C PHE A 69 -0.82 -14.50 0.16
N GLN A 70 -1.17 -15.21 -0.92
CA GLN A 70 -1.28 -14.69 -2.28
C GLN A 70 -2.73 -14.37 -2.70
N ASN A 71 -2.91 -13.64 -3.80
CA ASN A 71 -4.23 -13.35 -4.41
C ASN A 71 -5.04 -14.61 -4.84
N THR A 72 -4.41 -15.79 -4.83
CA THR A 72 -5.02 -17.10 -5.07
C THR A 72 -5.54 -17.77 -3.79
N GLY A 73 -5.33 -17.14 -2.63
CA GLY A 73 -5.62 -17.73 -1.32
C GLY A 73 -4.56 -18.70 -0.81
N SER A 74 -3.50 -18.95 -1.58
CA SER A 74 -2.37 -19.78 -1.15
C SER A 74 -1.61 -19.14 0.02
N VAL A 75 -1.55 -19.84 1.15
CA VAL A 75 -0.78 -19.43 2.32
C VAL A 75 0.70 -19.70 2.08
N ILE A 76 1.52 -18.67 2.19
CA ILE A 76 2.97 -18.74 2.03
C ILE A 76 3.62 -19.05 3.38
N ASP A 77 3.17 -18.37 4.44
CA ASP A 77 3.77 -18.50 5.76
C ASP A 77 2.77 -18.20 6.88
N VAL A 78 3.00 -18.82 8.04
CA VAL A 78 2.26 -18.59 9.28
C VAL A 78 3.28 -18.52 10.43
N GLU A 79 3.51 -17.31 10.92
CA GLU A 79 4.53 -17.03 11.93
C GLU A 79 3.95 -16.37 13.18
N LYS A 80 4.64 -16.48 14.32
CA LYS A 80 4.34 -15.67 15.49
C LYS A 80 4.74 -14.22 15.17
N PHE A 81 3.79 -13.31 15.20
CA PHE A 81 4.02 -11.92 14.87
C PHE A 81 4.59 -11.17 16.07
N SER A 82 5.78 -10.57 15.89
CA SER A 82 6.55 -9.80 16.88
C SER A 82 7.04 -10.56 18.12
N ASN A 83 8.16 -10.10 18.68
CA ASN A 83 8.63 -10.48 20.02
C ASN A 83 7.99 -9.58 21.10
N LEU A 84 6.67 -9.46 21.08
CA LEU A 84 5.87 -8.68 22.03
C LEU A 84 6.16 -8.98 23.51
N GLU A 85 6.65 -10.18 23.82
CA GLU A 85 7.13 -10.54 25.17
C GLU A 85 8.26 -9.63 25.67
N LEU A 86 8.99 -8.97 24.77
CA LEU A 86 10.01 -7.95 25.07
C LEU A 86 9.40 -6.56 25.33
N TYR A 87 8.12 -6.35 24.97
CA TYR A 87 7.39 -5.09 25.17
C TYR A 87 6.16 -5.33 26.05
N THR A 88 6.43 -5.60 27.33
CA THR A 88 5.47 -6.04 28.34
C THR A 88 4.24 -5.13 28.45
N GLU A 89 4.39 -3.82 28.22
CA GLU A 89 3.26 -2.87 28.27
C GLU A 89 2.22 -3.15 27.19
N LEU A 90 2.64 -3.26 25.93
CA LEU A 90 1.71 -3.58 24.84
C LEU A 90 1.11 -4.98 25.05
N TYR A 91 1.94 -5.98 25.41
CA TYR A 91 1.47 -7.36 25.58
C TYR A 91 0.35 -7.50 26.62
N ASN A 92 0.41 -6.71 27.69
CA ASN A 92 -0.62 -6.69 28.73
C ASN A 92 -1.88 -5.92 28.32
N ASP A 93 -1.74 -4.88 27.49
CA ASP A 93 -2.84 -4.04 27.01
C ASP A 93 -3.45 -4.52 25.68
N LEU A 94 -2.93 -5.61 25.10
CA LEU A 94 -3.51 -6.27 23.92
C LEU A 94 -4.96 -6.67 24.22
N SER A 95 -5.85 -6.14 23.40
CA SER A 95 -7.28 -6.37 23.54
C SER A 95 -7.93 -6.45 22.17
N GLU A 96 -9.22 -6.77 22.16
CA GLU A 96 -10.04 -6.82 20.95
C GLU A 96 -10.12 -5.45 20.24
N THR A 97 -9.77 -4.36 20.93
CA THR A 97 -9.74 -3.00 20.35
C THR A 97 -8.37 -2.60 19.81
N THR A 98 -7.37 -3.48 19.87
CA THR A 98 -6.05 -3.21 19.30
C THR A 98 -6.11 -3.31 17.79
N ILE A 99 -5.65 -2.27 17.10
CA ILE A 99 -5.62 -2.18 15.64
C ILE A 99 -4.17 -2.24 15.17
N PHE A 100 -3.90 -3.07 14.18
CA PHE A 100 -2.63 -3.15 13.48
C PHE A 100 -2.82 -2.63 12.06
N GLU A 101 -2.20 -1.49 11.75
CA GLU A 101 -2.22 -0.89 10.42
C GLU A 101 -0.86 -1.05 9.74
N ARG A 102 -0.89 -1.47 8.47
CA ARG A 102 0.32 -1.54 7.66
C ARG A 102 0.72 -0.14 7.22
N LEU A 103 1.99 0.20 7.42
CA LEU A 103 2.58 1.42 6.90
C LEU A 103 3.07 1.20 5.47
N TYR A 104 2.91 2.21 4.62
CA TYR A 104 3.21 2.09 3.19
C TYR A 104 4.69 1.76 2.92
N HIS A 105 5.60 2.54 3.52
CA HIS A 105 7.05 2.32 3.42
C HIS A 105 7.58 1.29 4.42
N GLY A 106 6.78 0.29 4.77
CA GLY A 106 7.15 -0.70 5.76
C GLY A 106 6.91 -0.28 7.20
N GLY A 107 6.99 -1.25 8.11
CA GLY A 107 6.57 -1.13 9.51
C GLY A 107 5.06 -1.31 9.72
N PHE A 108 4.65 -1.22 10.99
CA PHE A 108 3.26 -1.29 11.42
C PHE A 108 2.98 -0.21 12.44
N LEU A 109 1.82 0.41 12.35
CA LEU A 109 1.27 1.22 13.42
C LEU A 109 0.35 0.34 14.26
N VAL A 110 0.55 0.37 15.57
CA VAL A 110 -0.30 -0.34 16.52
C VAL A 110 -1.00 0.67 17.40
N LEU A 111 -2.33 0.68 17.33
CA LEU A 111 -3.19 1.51 18.16
C LEU A 111 -3.85 0.64 19.22
N TYR A 112 -3.75 1.05 20.48
CA TYR A 112 -4.34 0.32 21.57
C TYR A 112 -4.84 1.26 22.66
N ALA A 113 -5.83 0.80 23.40
CA ALA A 113 -6.44 1.58 24.47
C ALA A 113 -5.78 1.20 25.81
N LYS A 114 -5.20 2.20 26.49
CA LYS A 114 -4.61 2.04 27.83
C LYS A 114 -5.50 2.72 28.87
N ASN A 115 -5.62 2.12 30.06
CA ASN A 115 -6.33 2.76 31.16
C ASN A 115 -5.51 3.96 31.68
N SER A 116 -6.14 5.13 31.74
CA SER A 116 -5.59 6.32 32.37
C SER A 116 -5.94 6.37 33.87
N GLU A 117 -5.21 7.18 34.63
CA GLU A 117 -5.40 7.41 36.07
C GLU A 117 -6.84 7.80 36.44
N ASN A 118 -7.57 8.45 35.52
CA ASN A 118 -8.95 8.90 35.73
C ASN A 118 -10.03 7.87 35.33
N ASN A 119 -9.69 6.56 35.21
CA ASN A 119 -10.59 5.50 34.74
C ASN A 119 -11.14 5.67 33.31
N HIS A 120 -10.58 6.59 32.53
CA HIS A 120 -10.87 6.74 31.12
C HIS A 120 -9.81 6.00 30.30
N LYS A 121 -10.21 5.41 29.16
CA LYS A 121 -9.26 4.80 28.22
C LYS A 121 -8.71 5.86 27.27
N THR A 122 -7.38 5.97 27.21
CA THR A 122 -6.68 6.80 26.23
C THR A 122 -6.08 5.95 25.14
N ILE A 123 -6.01 6.49 23.92
CA ILE A 123 -5.36 5.82 22.79
C ILE A 123 -3.87 6.03 22.90
N GLN A 124 -3.12 4.93 22.80
CA GLN A 124 -1.67 4.91 22.64
C GLN A 124 -1.34 4.37 21.27
N SER A 125 -0.19 4.78 20.74
CA SER A 125 0.28 4.36 19.43
C SER A 125 1.76 4.03 19.45
N ILE A 126 2.10 2.83 19.00
CA ILE A 126 3.50 2.45 18.78
C ILE A 126 3.73 2.09 17.32
N ILE A 127 4.98 2.21 16.91
CA ILE A 127 5.47 1.88 15.59
C ILE A 127 6.37 0.66 15.73
N LEU A 128 6.05 -0.38 14.96
CA LEU A 128 6.86 -1.58 14.82
C LEU A 128 7.57 -1.57 13.47
N ASP A 129 8.73 -2.21 13.37
CA ASP A 129 9.39 -2.47 12.09
C ASP A 129 8.73 -3.63 11.32
N ASN A 130 9.29 -4.00 10.16
CA ASN A 130 8.76 -5.08 9.32
C ASN A 130 8.76 -6.47 9.99
N ASN A 131 9.61 -6.68 10.99
CA ASN A 131 9.71 -7.93 11.74
C ASN A 131 8.88 -7.88 13.04
N GLY A 132 8.17 -6.77 13.29
CA GLY A 132 7.37 -6.57 14.48
C GLY A 132 8.18 -6.12 15.71
N PHE A 133 9.42 -5.67 15.57
CA PHE A 133 10.16 -5.10 16.70
C PHE A 133 9.75 -3.66 16.96
N TYR A 134 9.70 -3.29 18.23
CA TYR A 134 9.44 -1.91 18.64
C TYR A 134 10.50 -0.97 18.05
N ASN A 135 10.03 0.08 17.39
CA ASN A 135 10.87 1.15 16.86
C ASN A 135 10.71 2.44 17.67
N ASN A 136 9.48 2.97 17.71
CA ASN A 136 9.19 4.22 18.40
C ASN A 136 7.72 4.30 18.84
N THR A 137 7.40 5.30 19.66
CA THR A 137 6.03 5.69 20.01
C THR A 137 5.66 6.93 19.21
N LEU A 138 4.44 6.98 18.71
CA LEU A 138 3.91 8.18 18.06
C LEU A 138 3.22 9.03 19.14
N ASP A 139 3.67 10.28 19.31
CA ASP A 139 3.12 11.17 20.34
C ASP A 139 1.71 11.62 19.94
N LEU A 140 0.71 10.98 20.54
CA LEU A 140 -0.69 11.36 20.38
C LEU A 140 -1.14 12.35 21.47
N PRO A 141 -2.07 13.26 21.13
CA PRO A 141 -2.72 14.12 22.11
C PRO A 141 -3.25 13.34 23.31
N LYS A 142 -2.85 13.75 24.52
CA LYS A 142 -3.15 13.05 25.79
C LYS A 142 -4.64 12.87 26.10
N ASN A 143 -5.51 13.64 25.45
CA ASN A 143 -6.96 13.63 25.63
C ASN A 143 -7.73 12.81 24.57
N LEU A 144 -7.04 12.05 23.71
CA LEU A 144 -7.66 11.13 22.77
C LEU A 144 -8.38 10.01 23.53
N LYS A 145 -9.71 10.07 23.53
CA LYS A 145 -10.58 9.06 24.12
C LYS A 145 -10.66 7.87 23.18
N ALA A 146 -10.63 6.65 23.72
CA ALA A 146 -10.75 5.42 22.93
C ALA A 146 -12.13 5.20 22.27
N SER A 147 -13.15 5.99 22.62
CA SER A 147 -14.47 5.94 22.00
C SER A 147 -14.53 6.81 20.74
N ASN A 148 -14.98 6.23 19.62
CA ASN A 148 -15.28 6.91 18.35
C ASN A 148 -14.07 7.59 17.69
N TYR A 149 -13.09 6.79 17.28
CA TYR A 149 -11.97 7.24 16.46
C TYR A 149 -11.85 6.41 15.18
N LEU A 150 -11.33 7.06 14.14
CA LEU A 150 -10.89 6.44 12.89
C LEU A 150 -9.41 6.74 12.72
N ALA A 151 -8.69 5.72 12.31
CA ALA A 151 -7.25 5.70 12.21
C ALA A 151 -6.90 5.21 10.81
N MET A 152 -6.21 6.03 10.03
CA MET A 152 -5.86 5.69 8.66
C MET A 152 -4.41 6.06 8.36
N PRO A 153 -3.54 5.09 8.04
CA PRO A 153 -2.25 5.42 7.44
C PRO A 153 -2.48 6.09 6.09
N GLY A 154 -1.73 7.16 5.85
CA GLY A 154 -1.60 7.75 4.53
C GLY A 154 -1.08 6.70 3.57
N PHE A 155 -1.74 6.58 2.43
CA PHE A 155 -1.27 5.76 1.34
C PHE A 155 -0.15 6.53 0.62
N ARG A 156 1.05 5.94 0.49
CA ARG A 156 2.27 6.54 -0.10
C ARG A 156 2.89 7.73 0.65
N ASP A 157 2.13 8.38 1.51
CA ASP A 157 2.65 9.40 2.41
C ASP A 157 3.11 8.78 3.73
N SER A 158 4.25 9.24 4.24
CA SER A 158 4.77 8.91 5.58
C SER A 158 3.96 9.57 6.72
N ASN A 159 2.66 9.77 6.52
CA ASN A 159 1.77 10.46 7.43
C ASN A 159 0.62 9.57 7.84
N PHE A 160 0.21 9.67 9.10
CA PHE A 160 -0.94 8.96 9.62
C PHE A 160 -1.98 9.96 10.13
N ILE A 161 -3.26 9.65 9.92
CA ILE A 161 -4.38 10.49 10.33
C ILE A 161 -5.22 9.77 11.38
N ILE A 162 -5.48 10.46 12.51
CA ILE A 162 -6.52 10.09 13.47
C ILE A 162 -7.62 11.13 13.41
N ALA A 163 -8.83 10.70 13.08
CA ALA A 163 -10.03 11.48 13.29
C ALA A 163 -10.74 11.00 14.56
N GLN A 164 -10.93 11.90 15.51
CA GLN A 164 -11.66 11.65 16.75
C GLN A 164 -12.96 12.47 16.76
N GLN A 165 -14.08 11.83 17.02
CA GLN A 165 -15.33 12.53 17.19
C GLN A 165 -15.34 13.30 18.53
N GLU A 166 -15.55 14.62 18.49
CA GLU A 166 -15.67 15.45 19.70
C GLU A 166 -17.11 15.49 20.21
N ASN A 167 -18.08 15.55 19.28
CA ASN A 167 -19.52 15.48 19.53
C ASN A 167 -20.24 14.97 18.27
N GLU A 168 -21.58 14.95 18.26
CA GLU A 168 -22.39 14.44 17.13
C GLU A 168 -22.07 15.10 15.78
N TYR A 169 -21.53 16.31 15.75
CA TYR A 169 -21.36 17.11 14.53
C TYR A 169 -19.90 17.48 14.23
N THR A 170 -18.98 17.36 15.18
CA THR A 170 -17.58 17.79 14.99
C THR A 170 -16.57 16.67 15.20
N TRP A 171 -15.55 16.69 14.35
CA TRP A 171 -14.41 15.79 14.37
C TRP A 171 -13.13 16.60 14.52
N LYS A 172 -12.23 16.11 15.36
CA LYS A 172 -10.87 16.62 15.49
C LYS A 172 -9.93 15.69 14.76
N VAL A 173 -9.15 16.26 13.84
CA VAL A 173 -8.21 15.52 13.00
C VAL A 173 -6.80 15.81 13.49
N TYR A 174 -6.04 14.74 13.70
CA TYR A 174 -4.63 14.78 14.05
C TYR A 174 -3.85 14.09 12.94
N SER A 175 -2.75 14.71 12.53
CA SER A 175 -1.80 14.12 11.59
C SER A 175 -0.42 14.06 12.25
N ALA A 176 0.28 12.95 12.05
CA ALA A 176 1.66 12.84 12.49
C ALA A 176 2.47 12.02 11.48
N GLU A 177 3.74 12.37 11.33
CA GLU A 177 4.65 11.68 10.43
C GLU A 177 5.23 10.43 11.11
N TYR A 178 5.58 9.41 10.31
CA TYR A 178 6.19 8.17 10.77
C TYR A 178 7.43 7.81 9.93
N PRO A 179 8.41 7.08 10.52
CA PRO A 179 9.63 6.71 9.81
C PRO A 179 9.37 5.74 8.66
N LYS A 180 10.16 5.86 7.59
CA LYS A 180 10.20 4.88 6.51
C LYS A 180 11.11 3.72 6.92
N PHE A 181 10.64 2.50 6.75
CA PHE A 181 11.43 1.29 7.02
C PHE A 181 11.99 0.66 5.75
N VAL A 182 11.44 1.02 4.61
CA VAL A 182 11.88 0.62 3.28
C VAL A 182 12.10 1.87 2.46
N TYR A 183 13.32 2.03 1.99
CA TYR A 183 13.72 3.07 1.05
C TYR A 183 13.91 2.41 -0.31
N TYR A 184 13.34 3.03 -1.33
CA TYR A 184 13.60 2.64 -2.71
C TYR A 184 14.70 3.57 -3.23
N ASP A 185 15.77 3.01 -3.78
CA ASP A 185 16.84 3.78 -4.43
C ASP A 185 16.39 4.41 -5.77
N ASN A 186 15.08 4.55 -5.97
CA ASN A 186 14.47 5.05 -7.18
C ASN A 186 13.45 6.13 -6.85
N ASP A 187 13.26 7.06 -7.78
CA ASP A 187 12.33 8.19 -7.62
C ASP A 187 10.87 7.81 -7.93
N TYR A 188 10.58 6.52 -8.18
CA TYR A 188 9.25 6.03 -8.58
C TYR A 188 8.38 5.64 -7.40
N ASP A 189 8.90 5.66 -6.17
CA ASP A 189 8.19 5.17 -4.99
C ASP A 189 7.60 3.75 -5.20
N SER A 190 8.39 2.90 -5.85
CA SER A 190 8.01 1.53 -6.20
C SER A 190 9.18 0.58 -5.96
N PRO A 191 8.97 -0.56 -5.29
CA PRO A 191 10.02 -1.56 -5.13
C PRO A 191 10.45 -2.17 -6.46
N TYR A 192 9.56 -2.18 -7.47
CA TYR A 192 9.72 -2.98 -8.69
C TYR A 192 10.17 -2.19 -9.91
N ILE A 193 9.85 -0.90 -10.00
CA ILE A 193 10.27 -0.08 -11.14
C ILE A 193 11.76 0.24 -10.99
N GLN A 194 12.54 -0.08 -12.02
CA GLN A 194 13.96 0.25 -12.08
C GLN A 194 14.18 1.61 -12.73
N SER A 195 13.56 1.84 -13.89
CA SER A 195 13.70 3.08 -14.65
C SER A 195 12.56 3.22 -15.67
N THR A 196 12.41 4.42 -16.22
CA THR A 196 11.46 4.69 -17.30
C THR A 196 12.09 5.51 -18.42
N TYR A 197 11.48 5.44 -19.59
CA TYR A 197 11.64 6.44 -20.63
C TYR A 197 10.26 7.03 -20.95
N PRO A 198 10.07 8.36 -20.85
CA PRO A 198 11.04 9.36 -20.41
C PRO A 198 11.47 9.16 -18.95
N LEU A 199 12.63 9.69 -18.58
CA LEU A 199 13.02 9.73 -17.17
C LEU A 199 12.19 10.78 -16.42
N ILE A 200 12.05 10.63 -15.10
CA ILE A 200 11.43 11.66 -14.25
C ILE A 200 12.21 12.98 -14.40
N ASN A 201 11.49 14.09 -14.48
CA ASN A 201 11.98 15.45 -14.66
C ASN A 201 12.81 15.69 -15.95
N SER A 202 12.76 14.76 -16.91
CA SER A 202 13.43 14.94 -18.20
C SER A 202 12.66 15.86 -19.14
N ILE A 203 13.34 16.28 -20.23
CA ILE A 203 12.74 17.01 -21.35
C ILE A 203 12.77 16.10 -22.57
N ILE A 204 11.62 15.93 -23.23
CA ILE A 204 11.47 15.09 -24.42
C ILE A 204 10.98 15.90 -25.62
N SER A 205 11.17 15.35 -26.82
CA SER A 205 10.54 15.92 -28.01
C SER A 205 9.01 15.77 -27.93
N PHE A 206 8.27 16.77 -28.41
CA PHE A 206 6.82 16.65 -28.58
C PHE A 206 6.41 15.66 -29.70
N SER A 207 7.39 15.13 -30.45
CA SER A 207 7.24 14.03 -31.42
C SER A 207 7.55 12.65 -30.83
N THR A 208 7.73 12.53 -29.52
CA THR A 208 8.00 11.23 -28.88
C THR A 208 6.82 10.28 -29.09
N THR A 209 7.08 9.11 -29.67
CA THR A 209 6.06 8.12 -30.04
C THR A 209 6.07 6.87 -29.18
N ASN A 210 6.96 6.79 -28.18
CA ASN A 210 6.98 5.68 -27.25
C ASN A 210 7.31 6.11 -25.82
N ILE A 211 6.88 5.26 -24.89
CA ILE A 211 7.32 5.28 -23.50
C ILE A 211 7.77 3.87 -23.14
N SER A 212 8.65 3.73 -22.15
CA SER A 212 9.04 2.44 -21.62
C SER A 212 9.16 2.43 -20.10
N ILE A 213 8.93 1.26 -19.52
CA ILE A 213 9.08 1.01 -18.08
C ILE A 213 9.92 -0.25 -17.94
N SER A 214 11.07 -0.14 -17.28
CA SER A 214 11.91 -1.27 -16.93
C SER A 214 11.66 -1.66 -15.48
N TYR A 215 11.35 -2.93 -15.26
CA TYR A 215 11.13 -3.54 -13.96
C TYR A 215 12.37 -4.32 -13.51
N LYS A 216 12.55 -4.46 -12.20
CA LYS A 216 13.63 -5.24 -11.58
C LYS A 216 13.43 -6.76 -11.67
N LEU A 217 12.28 -7.19 -12.19
CA LEU A 217 11.86 -8.59 -12.30
C LEU A 217 11.01 -8.80 -13.56
N PRO A 218 10.96 -10.03 -14.11
CA PRO A 218 10.14 -10.33 -15.28
C PRO A 218 8.64 -10.17 -15.00
N ILE A 219 7.92 -9.60 -15.96
CA ILE A 219 6.50 -9.26 -15.83
C ILE A 219 5.61 -9.98 -16.86
N THR A 220 4.32 -10.04 -16.55
CA THR A 220 3.23 -10.32 -17.49
C THR A 220 2.28 -9.13 -17.59
N LEU A 221 1.66 -8.98 -18.76
CA LEU A 221 0.64 -7.96 -19.00
C LEU A 221 -0.68 -8.37 -18.34
N SER A 222 -1.38 -7.38 -17.78
CA SER A 222 -2.73 -7.54 -17.24
C SER A 222 -3.70 -6.56 -17.91
N THR A 223 -4.90 -6.45 -17.37
CA THR A 223 -6.05 -5.80 -18.04
C THR A 223 -6.26 -4.34 -17.67
N ASN A 224 -5.57 -3.83 -16.65
CA ASN A 224 -5.77 -2.44 -16.20
C ASN A 224 -5.02 -1.46 -17.12
N ASN A 225 -5.15 -0.16 -16.85
CA ASN A 225 -4.72 0.87 -17.79
C ASN A 225 -3.45 1.59 -17.35
N ILE A 226 -2.77 2.14 -18.34
CA ILE A 226 -1.81 3.23 -18.18
C ILE A 226 -2.39 4.48 -18.84
N SER A 227 -2.36 5.59 -18.13
CA SER A 227 -3.01 6.83 -18.52
C SER A 227 -2.02 7.99 -18.50
N ILE A 228 -2.00 8.75 -19.59
CA ILE A 228 -1.08 9.86 -19.81
C ILE A 228 -1.88 11.16 -19.72
N TYR A 229 -1.45 12.05 -18.84
CA TYR A 229 -2.09 13.32 -18.58
C TYR A 229 -1.16 14.47 -18.92
N GLN A 230 -1.72 15.52 -19.50
CA GLN A 230 -1.07 16.83 -19.57
C GLN A 230 -1.49 17.63 -18.33
N HIS A 231 -0.50 18.17 -17.62
CA HIS A 231 -0.74 19.07 -16.50
C HIS A 231 -1.29 20.41 -17.02
N ASN A 232 -2.31 20.92 -16.34
CA ASN A 232 -2.92 22.23 -16.61
C ASN A 232 -3.32 22.85 -15.27
N ASN A 233 -3.34 24.18 -15.20
CA ASN A 233 -3.44 24.93 -13.93
C ASN A 233 -4.72 24.66 -13.12
N GLU A 234 -5.80 24.19 -13.77
CA GLU A 234 -7.07 23.89 -13.12
C GLU A 234 -7.33 22.39 -13.02
N ASN A 235 -7.35 21.70 -14.16
CA ASN A 235 -7.68 20.28 -14.24
C ASN A 235 -6.75 19.57 -15.24
N PRO A 236 -6.19 18.41 -14.89
CA PRO A 236 -5.36 17.65 -15.80
C PRO A 236 -6.17 17.16 -17.01
N ILE A 237 -5.54 17.15 -18.19
CA ILE A 237 -6.16 16.73 -19.44
C ILE A 237 -5.69 15.31 -19.75
N LEU A 238 -6.60 14.34 -19.81
CA LEU A 238 -6.29 12.99 -20.28
C LEU A 238 -5.95 13.04 -21.78
N ARG A 239 -4.73 12.62 -22.14
CA ARG A 239 -4.23 12.62 -23.52
C ARG A 239 -4.39 11.26 -24.17
N GLN A 240 -4.13 10.20 -23.41
CA GLN A 240 -4.23 8.83 -23.88
C GLN A 240 -4.43 7.91 -22.68
N SER A 241 -5.26 6.88 -22.82
CA SER A 241 -5.35 5.76 -21.88
C SER A 241 -5.28 4.46 -22.68
N VAL A 242 -4.45 3.53 -22.21
CA VAL A 242 -4.16 2.28 -22.92
C VAL A 242 -4.30 1.11 -21.96
N PRO A 243 -5.09 0.08 -22.28
CA PRO A 243 -5.08 -1.16 -21.51
C PRO A 243 -3.79 -1.93 -21.77
N GLY A 244 -3.23 -2.53 -20.71
CA GLY A 244 -1.97 -3.28 -20.77
C GLY A 244 -1.97 -4.36 -21.87
N SER A 245 -3.13 -4.96 -22.13
CA SER A 245 -3.32 -6.05 -23.09
C SER A 245 -3.35 -5.65 -24.57
N SER A 246 -3.46 -4.37 -24.94
CA SER A 246 -3.81 -4.00 -26.33
C SER A 246 -2.71 -3.37 -27.19
N LEU A 247 -1.62 -2.84 -26.61
CA LEU A 247 -0.66 -2.00 -27.37
C LEU A 247 0.78 -2.02 -26.82
N SER A 248 1.14 -3.07 -26.08
CA SER A 248 2.43 -3.13 -25.40
C SER A 248 3.31 -4.26 -25.93
N LEU A 249 4.60 -3.95 -26.06
CA LEU A 249 5.65 -4.89 -26.45
C LEU A 249 6.49 -5.17 -25.21
N LEU A 250 6.70 -6.45 -24.92
CA LEU A 250 7.67 -6.88 -23.92
C LEU A 250 9.03 -7.09 -24.58
N SER A 251 10.09 -6.65 -23.91
CA SER A 251 11.46 -7.02 -24.26
C SER A 251 11.68 -8.53 -24.17
N ALA A 252 12.76 -9.03 -24.77
CA ALA A 252 13.05 -10.47 -24.82
C ALA A 252 13.24 -11.11 -23.43
N ASP A 253 13.64 -10.32 -22.42
CA ASP A 253 13.80 -10.73 -21.03
C ASP A 253 12.52 -10.55 -20.17
N ASN A 254 11.42 -10.10 -20.80
CA ASN A 254 10.15 -9.76 -20.15
C ASN A 254 10.25 -8.74 -19.00
N GLN A 255 11.32 -7.94 -18.92
CA GLN A 255 11.50 -6.95 -17.85
C GLN A 255 11.16 -5.53 -18.28
N THR A 256 11.20 -5.23 -19.58
CA THR A 256 10.92 -3.89 -20.10
C THR A 256 9.65 -3.91 -20.93
N LEU A 257 8.71 -3.06 -20.53
CA LEU A 257 7.51 -2.76 -21.28
C LEU A 257 7.76 -1.57 -22.20
N ILE A 258 7.42 -1.68 -23.47
CA ILE A 258 7.43 -0.58 -24.43
C ILE A 258 6.01 -0.34 -24.91
N LEU A 259 5.54 0.90 -24.80
CA LEU A 259 4.21 1.30 -25.23
C LEU A 259 4.32 2.39 -26.28
N ASN A 260 3.65 2.16 -27.41
CA ASN A 260 3.54 3.16 -28.47
C ASN A 260 2.44 4.16 -28.10
N VAL A 261 2.80 5.44 -28.10
CA VAL A 261 1.87 6.54 -27.90
C VAL A 261 1.49 7.18 -29.23
N LEU A 262 0.31 7.76 -29.29
CA LEU A 262 -0.14 8.51 -30.47
C LEU A 262 0.73 9.76 -30.63
N GLU A 263 0.96 10.18 -31.88
CA GLU A 263 1.68 11.45 -32.17
C GLU A 263 0.97 12.66 -31.54
N SER A 264 -0.35 12.57 -31.33
CA SER A 264 -1.13 13.60 -30.65
C SER A 264 -0.92 13.65 -29.13
N THR A 265 -0.28 12.66 -28.52
CA THR A 265 -0.23 12.53 -27.05
C THR A 265 0.62 13.62 -26.42
N PHE A 266 1.88 13.76 -26.86
CA PHE A 266 2.85 14.73 -26.34
C PHE A 266 2.98 16.00 -27.19
N ASN A 267 1.95 16.37 -27.95
CA ASN A 267 2.06 17.36 -29.02
C ASN A 267 2.11 18.85 -28.59
N GLN A 268 2.01 19.15 -27.29
CA GLN A 268 2.11 20.53 -26.80
C GLN A 268 3.55 20.88 -26.45
N PRO A 269 4.12 21.98 -26.98
CA PRO A 269 5.46 22.43 -26.63
C PRO A 269 5.50 23.04 -25.22
N ASN A 270 6.62 22.90 -24.53
CA ASN A 270 6.84 23.40 -23.16
C ASN A 270 5.70 23.05 -22.18
N ALA A 271 5.15 21.84 -22.32
CA ALA A 271 4.07 21.36 -21.49
C ALA A 271 4.59 20.28 -20.54
N LYS A 272 4.05 20.27 -19.32
CA LYS A 272 4.32 19.23 -18.32
C LYS A 272 3.33 18.10 -18.48
N TYR A 273 3.81 16.87 -18.47
CA TYR A 273 3.00 15.66 -18.50
C TYR A 273 3.30 14.80 -17.28
N TYR A 274 2.36 13.92 -16.94
CA TYR A 274 2.58 12.85 -16.01
C TYR A 274 1.85 11.58 -16.45
N ILE A 275 2.37 10.45 -16.00
CA ILE A 275 1.82 9.14 -16.32
C ILE A 275 1.35 8.46 -15.04
N VAL A 276 0.13 7.92 -15.10
CA VAL A 276 -0.48 7.10 -14.06
C VAL A 276 -0.51 5.68 -14.56
N ILE A 277 -0.04 4.74 -13.76
CA ILE A 277 -0.12 3.31 -14.03
C ILE A 277 -1.07 2.73 -12.99
N ASP A 278 -2.17 2.13 -13.41
CA ASP A 278 -3.10 1.51 -12.49
C ASP A 278 -2.44 0.31 -11.79
N ASP A 279 -2.82 0.04 -10.54
CA ASP A 279 -2.49 -1.22 -9.88
C ASP A 279 -2.92 -2.40 -10.76
N ASN A 280 -2.15 -3.50 -10.74
CA ASN A 280 -2.42 -4.66 -11.59
C ASN A 280 -2.44 -4.35 -13.10
N PHE A 281 -1.79 -3.28 -13.55
CA PHE A 281 -1.47 -3.07 -14.97
C PHE A 281 -0.51 -4.16 -15.49
N VAL A 282 0.43 -4.56 -14.65
CA VAL A 282 1.34 -5.70 -14.86
C VAL A 282 1.33 -6.60 -13.62
N GLN A 283 1.74 -7.85 -13.82
CA GLN A 283 1.88 -8.85 -12.78
C GLN A 283 3.29 -9.43 -12.79
N ASP A 284 3.72 -9.98 -11.66
CA ASP A 284 4.91 -10.80 -11.62
C ASP A 284 4.74 -12.05 -12.48
N TRP A 285 5.73 -12.36 -13.33
CA TRP A 285 5.69 -13.51 -14.22
C TRP A 285 5.65 -14.84 -13.47
N GLU A 286 6.37 -14.97 -12.36
CA GLU A 286 6.50 -16.25 -11.65
C GLU A 286 5.27 -16.58 -10.80
N THR A 287 4.73 -15.59 -10.09
CA THR A 287 3.69 -15.77 -9.08
C THR A 287 2.31 -15.27 -9.51
N ASN A 288 2.20 -14.59 -10.66
CA ASN A 288 0.99 -13.91 -11.13
C ASN A 288 0.39 -12.94 -10.09
N GLN A 289 1.23 -12.40 -9.19
CA GLN A 289 0.78 -11.39 -8.24
C GLN A 289 0.67 -10.02 -8.94
N PRO A 290 -0.41 -9.27 -8.68
CA PRO A 290 -0.55 -7.91 -9.16
C PRO A 290 0.57 -7.03 -8.61
N LEU A 291 1.22 -6.27 -9.49
CA LEU A 291 2.16 -5.25 -9.06
C LEU A 291 1.43 -3.94 -8.76
N LEU A 292 1.94 -3.22 -7.78
CA LEU A 292 1.48 -1.88 -7.47
C LEU A 292 1.86 -0.94 -8.61
N GLY A 293 0.91 -0.10 -8.99
CA GLY A 293 1.04 0.88 -10.05
C GLY A 293 1.83 2.11 -9.63
N LEU A 294 1.63 3.19 -10.38
CA LEU A 294 2.29 4.47 -10.19
C LEU A 294 1.26 5.58 -10.13
N GLU A 295 1.29 6.33 -9.04
CA GLU A 295 0.36 7.43 -8.80
C GLU A 295 0.66 8.66 -9.64
N SER A 296 -0.34 9.55 -9.68
CA SER A 296 -0.21 10.86 -10.31
C SER A 296 0.99 11.64 -9.76
N ASN A 297 1.59 12.47 -10.63
CA ASN A 297 2.69 13.37 -10.29
C ASN A 297 4.03 12.72 -9.87
N ILE A 298 4.15 11.38 -9.82
CA ILE A 298 5.44 10.71 -9.61
C ILE A 298 6.24 10.74 -10.91
N TRP A 299 5.79 10.04 -11.95
CA TRP A 299 6.45 10.06 -13.25
C TRP A 299 6.01 11.28 -14.05
N THR A 300 6.76 12.36 -13.89
CA THR A 300 6.54 13.65 -14.55
C THR A 300 7.71 14.01 -15.47
N PHE A 301 7.43 14.67 -16.58
CA PHE A 301 8.44 15.18 -17.52
C PHE A 301 7.85 16.30 -18.37
N ASN A 302 8.70 17.03 -19.07
CA ASN A 302 8.32 18.16 -19.91
C ASN A 302 8.61 17.88 -21.39
N THR A 303 7.88 18.54 -22.29
CA THR A 303 8.24 18.61 -23.69
C THR A 303 9.15 19.81 -23.98
N SER A 304 9.99 19.70 -25.02
CA SER A 304 10.88 20.76 -25.47
C SER A 304 10.14 21.99 -26.00
N ASP A 305 10.85 23.11 -26.10
CA ASP A 305 10.35 24.31 -26.78
C ASP A 305 10.39 24.09 -28.31
N ASN A 306 9.47 24.73 -29.02
CA ASN A 306 9.38 24.71 -30.48
C ASN A 306 10.59 25.41 -31.15
N ARG A 307 11.33 26.23 -30.39
CA ARG A 307 12.53 26.94 -30.86
C ARG A 307 13.75 26.05 -31.10
N ASP A 308 13.79 24.85 -30.52
CA ASP A 308 14.95 23.94 -30.65
C ASP A 308 14.98 23.17 -31.99
N ILE A 309 13.91 23.27 -32.81
CA ILE A 309 13.77 22.48 -34.05
C ILE A 309 14.18 23.28 -35.28
N PHE A 310 14.25 24.62 -35.19
CA PHE A 310 14.60 25.51 -36.30
C PHE A 310 15.99 26.14 -36.17
N ALA A 311 16.75 25.85 -35.11
CA ALA A 311 18.11 26.37 -34.90
C ALA A 311 19.21 25.55 -35.60
N GLY A 312 18.83 24.53 -36.38
CA GLY A 312 19.74 23.74 -37.22
C GLY A 312 19.31 23.77 -38.67
N ASN A 313 19.63 24.86 -39.38
CA ASN A 313 19.82 24.92 -40.84
C ASN A 313 20.67 26.13 -41.19
#